data_AF-A0A7Y2E5R9-F1
#
_entry.id   AF-A0A7Y2E5R9-F1
#
_cell.length_a   1.000
_cell.length_b   1.000
_cell.length_c   1.000
_cell.angle_alpha   90.00
_cell.angle_beta   90.00
_cell.angle_gamma   90.00
#
_symmetry.space_group_name_H-M   'P 1'
#
loop_
_entity.id
_entity.type
_entity.pdbx_description
1 polymer ?
#
loop_
_entity_poly.entity_id
_entity_poly.type
_entity_poly.pdbx_seq_one_letter_code
_entity_poly.pdbx_strand_id
1 'polypeptide(L)' 'MIATGVGINEGFVAALKTAGVEVADHQGEEVHFLASLPAEYMAFWKVVAEHEVEIRSMKKDVGSLEDAVLNAMEAGYVAR' A
#
# COMPACT_ATOMS: atom_id res chain seq x y z
N MET A 1 4.01 -0.01 -2.94
CA MET A 1 2.55 -0.06 -2.74
C MET A 1 2.15 1.18 -1.95
N ILE A 2 1.02 1.78 -2.29
CA ILE A 2 0.43 2.89 -1.53
C ILE A 2 -0.89 2.41 -0.96
N ALA A 3 -1.07 2.52 0.36
CA ALA A 3 -2.35 2.36 1.02
C ALA A 3 -2.79 3.69 1.64
N THR A 4 -4.06 4.03 1.44
CA THR A 4 -4.69 5.21 2.03
C THR A 4 -5.87 4.78 2.89
N GLY A 5 -5.99 5.36 4.08
CA GLY A 5 -6.95 4.90 5.06
C GLY A 5 -7.00 5.73 6.33
N VAL A 6 -8.07 5.53 7.10
CA VAL A 6 -8.28 6.21 8.38
C VAL A 6 -7.61 5.40 9.48
N GLY A 7 -6.91 6.09 10.39
CA GLY A 7 -6.17 5.45 11.48
C GLY A 7 -4.72 5.09 11.13
N ILE A 8 -4.28 5.40 9.91
CA ILE A 8 -2.86 5.34 9.54
C ILE A 8 -2.14 6.47 10.29
N ASN A 9 -1.32 6.08 11.27
CA ASN A 9 -0.54 6.99 12.10
C ASN A 9 0.85 6.40 12.39
N GLU A 10 1.70 7.13 13.10
CA GLU A 10 3.06 6.69 13.42
C GLU A 10 3.09 5.36 14.20
N GLY A 11 2.08 5.09 15.04
CA GLY A 11 1.96 3.84 15.78
C GLY A 11 1.68 2.64 14.88
N PHE A 12 0.79 2.81 13.89
CA PHE A 12 0.53 1.81 12.87
C PHE A 12 1.77 1.55 11.99
N VAL A 13 2.49 2.60 11.59
CA VAL A 13 3.74 2.48 10.82
C VAL A 13 4.82 1.73 11.61
N ALA A 14 4.95 2.01 12.90
CA ALA A 14 5.88 1.28 13.77
C ALA A 14 5.50 -0.21 13.89
N ALA A 15 4.21 -0.53 13.97
CA ALA A 15 3.72 -1.90 13.99
C ALA A 15 4.00 -2.65 12.68
N LEU A 16 3.82 -1.99 11.52
CA LEU A 16 4.18 -2.55 10.22
C LEU A 16 5.67 -2.90 10.14
N LYS A 17 6.55 -1.98 10.56
CA LYS A 17 8.00 -2.22 10.61
C LYS A 17 8.36 -3.38 11.53
N THR A 18 7.68 -3.49 12.68
CA THR A 18 7.88 -4.58 13.65
C THR A 18 7.42 -5.93 13.09
N ALA A 19 6.36 -5.94 12.28
CA ALA A 19 5.86 -7.11 11.58
C ALA A 19 6.72 -7.52 10.36
N GLY A 20 7.81 -6.80 10.09
CA GLY A 20 8.71 -7.08 8.96
C GLY A 20 8.22 -6.52 7.62
N VAL A 21 7.24 -5.61 7.62
CA VAL A 21 6.81 -4.89 6.42
C VAL A 21 7.71 -3.67 6.23
N GLU A 22 8.34 -3.58 5.05
CA GLU A 22 9.22 -2.46 4.73
C GLU A 22 8.39 -1.23 4.35
N VAL A 23 8.42 -0.19 5.18
CA VAL A 23 7.72 1.08 4.95
C VAL A 23 8.70 2.12 4.42
N ALA A 24 8.45 2.61 3.21
CA ALA A 24 9.27 3.58 2.50
C ALA A 24 8.97 5.03 2.92
N ASP A 25 7.68 5.38 3.04
CA ASP A 25 7.22 6.72 3.42
C ASP A 25 5.86 6.66 4.13
N HIS A 26 5.55 7.68 4.92
CA HIS A 26 4.24 7.84 5.57
C HIS A 26 3.91 9.32 5.66
N GLN A 27 2.73 9.69 5.17
CA GLN A 27 2.23 11.06 5.21
C GLN A 27 0.73 11.07 5.52
N GLY A 28 0.40 11.52 6.73
CA GLY A 28 -0.99 11.62 7.18
C GLY A 28 -1.72 10.27 7.10
N GLU A 29 -2.76 10.20 6.27
CA GLU A 29 -3.60 9.02 6.03
C GLU A 29 -3.08 8.13 4.87
N GLU A 30 -1.83 8.30 4.45
CA GLU A 30 -1.20 7.55 3.37
C GLU A 30 0.09 6.87 3.84
N VAL A 31 0.25 5.58 3.52
CA VAL A 31 1.48 4.82 3.79
C VAL A 31 2.01 4.18 2.51
N HIS A 32 3.30 4.34 2.28
CA HIS A 32 4.06 3.75 1.18
C HIS A 32 4.87 2.59 1.74
N PHE A 33 4.61 1.39 1.26
CA PHE A 33 5.28 0.18 1.73
C PHE A 33 5.63 -0.74 0.56
N LEU A 34 6.65 -1.55 0.76
CA LEU A 34 7.10 -2.57 -0.17
C LEU A 34 6.49 -3.91 0.23
N ALA A 35 5.80 -4.53 -0.72
CA ALA A 35 5.25 -5.86 -0.57
C ALA A 35 5.30 -6.54 -1.95
N SER A 36 6.16 -7.55 -2.08
CA SER A 36 6.43 -8.28 -3.32
C SER A 36 5.98 -9.75 -3.22
N LEU A 37 5.91 -10.29 -2.01
CA LEU A 37 5.55 -11.66 -1.68
C LEU A 37 4.19 -11.73 -0.99
N PRO A 38 3.39 -12.79 -1.20
CA PRO A 38 2.10 -12.96 -0.53
C PRO A 38 2.18 -12.87 1.01
N ALA A 39 3.28 -13.33 1.61
CA ALA A 39 3.50 -13.28 3.05
C ALA A 39 3.58 -11.83 3.59
N GLU A 40 4.13 -10.90 2.80
CA GLU A 40 4.26 -9.49 3.19
C GLU A 40 2.90 -8.78 3.16
N TYR A 41 2.06 -9.11 2.16
CA TYR A 41 0.67 -8.66 2.13
C TYR A 41 -0.14 -9.17 3.31
N MET A 42 0.05 -10.45 3.69
CA MET A 42 -0.61 -11.01 4.86
C MET A 42 -0.16 -10.31 6.15
N ALA A 43 1.14 -10.02 6.30
CA ALA A 43 1.66 -9.28 7.45
C ALA A 43 1.05 -7.86 7.52
N PHE A 44 0.97 -7.15 6.39
CA PHE A 44 0.30 -5.85 6.31
C PHE A 44 -1.16 -5.93 6.77
N TRP A 45 -1.95 -6.84 6.19
CA TRP A 45 -3.37 -6.97 6.53
C TRP A 45 -3.61 -7.43 7.97
N LYS A 46 -2.70 -8.22 8.53
CA LYS A 46 -2.73 -8.60 9.93
C LYS A 46 -2.59 -7.38 10.85
N VAL A 47 -1.60 -6.52 10.59
CA VAL A 47 -1.39 -5.29 11.37
C VAL A 47 -2.57 -4.33 11.23
N VAL A 48 -3.15 -4.23 10.03
CA VAL A 48 -4.37 -3.43 9.79
C VAL A 48 -5.52 -3.90 10.70
N ALA A 49 -5.74 -5.22 10.79
CA ALA A 49 -6.77 -5.79 11.64
C ALA A 49 -6.49 -5.61 13.14
N GLU A 50 -5.23 -5.76 13.57
CA GLU A 50 -4.83 -5.61 14.98
C GLU A 50 -4.93 -4.17 15.49
N HIS A 51 -4.75 -3.18 14.61
CA HIS A 51 -4.79 -1.76 14.95
C HIS A 51 -6.11 -1.07 14.56
N GLU A 52 -7.12 -1.84 14.14
CA GLU A 52 -8.44 -1.34 13.72
C GLU A 52 -8.37 -0.23 12.66
N VAL A 53 -7.39 -0.33 11.75
CA VAL A 53 -7.17 0.65 10.67
C VAL A 53 -8.13 0.37 9.52
N GLU A 54 -8.77 1.41 8.99
CA GLU A 54 -9.64 1.29 7.83
C GLU A 54 -8.87 1.64 6.55
N ILE A 55 -8.48 0.64 5.76
CA ILE A 55 -7.86 0.86 4.44
C ILE A 55 -8.96 1.10 3.40
N ARG A 56 -9.01 2.31 2.85
CA ARG A 56 -10.01 2.72 1.84
C ARG A 56 -9.57 2.44 0.41
N SER A 57 -8.27 2.56 0.15
CA SER A 57 -7.70 2.27 -1.16
C SER A 57 -6.30 1.71 -0.99
N MET A 58 -5.93 0.80 -1.89
CA MET A 58 -4.60 0.27 -2.02
C MET A 58 -4.27 0.17 -3.51
N LYS A 59 -3.14 0.77 -3.91
CA LYS A 59 -2.69 0.80 -5.30
C LYS A 59 -1.21 0.46 -5.39
N LYS A 60 -0.78 -0.06 -6.54
CA LYS A 60 0.65 -0.17 -6.83
C LYS A 60 1.23 1.24 -6.90
N ASP A 61 2.40 1.39 -6.29
CA ASP A 61 3.17 2.62 -6.43
C ASP A 61 3.76 2.59 -7.85
N VAL A 62 3.12 3.31 -8.78
CA VAL A 62 3.63 3.48 -10.14
C VAL A 62 4.63 4.63 -10.09
N GLY A 63 5.87 4.29 -9.76
CA GLY A 63 6.95 5.24 -9.51
C GLY A 63 7.38 6.09 -10.71
N SER A 64 6.66 6.09 -11.84
CA SER A 64 6.96 6.95 -12.99
C SER A 64 5.71 7.20 -13.85
N LEU A 65 5.66 8.40 -14.45
CA LEU A 65 4.60 8.79 -15.40
C LEU A 65 4.47 7.78 -16.56
N GLU A 66 5.60 7.23 -17.02
CA GLU A 66 5.64 6.19 -18.05
C GLU A 66 4.91 4.91 -17.62
N ASP A 67 5.06 4.49 -16.36
CA ASP A 67 4.41 3.31 -15.80
C ASP A 67 2.90 3.54 -15.61
N ALA A 68 2.51 4.76 -15.26
CA ALA A 68 1.11 5.17 -15.20
C ALA A 68 0.46 5.20 -16.59
N VAL A 69 1.19 5.65 -17.62
CA VAL A 69 0.73 5.65 -19.02
C VAL A 69 0.63 4.23 -19.56
N LEU A 70 1.61 3.36 -19.31
CA LEU A 70 1.57 1.94 -19.70
C LEU A 70 0.36 1.23 -19.08
N ASN A 71 0.14 1.37 -17.76
CA ASN A 71 -1.04 0.80 -17.10
C ASN A 71 -2.37 1.35 -17.66
N ALA A 72 -2.44 2.64 -17.99
CA ALA A 72 -3.63 3.23 -18.60
C ALA A 72 -3.88 2.71 -20.04
N MET A 73 -2.83 2.50 -20.82
CA MET A 73 -2.93 1.90 -22.16
C MET A 73 -3.33 0.43 -22.10
N GLU A 74 -2.78 -0.35 -21.16
CA GLU A 74 -3.16 -1.75 -20.97
C GLU A 74 -4.63 -1.89 -20.50
N ALA A 75 -5.10 -1.05 -19.59
CA ALA A 75 -6.50 -1.02 -19.17
C ALA A 75 -7.46 -0.59 -20.29
N GLY A 76 -7.02 0.30 -21.18
CA GLY A 76 -7.79 0.71 -22.37
C GLY A 76 -7.84 -0.34 -23.49
N TYR A 77 -6.90 -1.29 -23.52
CA TYR A 77 -6.81 -2.31 -24.57
C TYR A 77 -7.72 -3.53 -24.31
N VAL A 78 -8.12 -3.77 -23.05
CA VAL A 78 -9.00 -4.89 -22.66
C VAL A 78 -10.50 -4.54 -22.81
N ALA A 79 -10.83 -3.29 -23.14
CA ALA A 79 -12.21 -2.82 -23.33
C ALA A 79 -12.71 -2.94 -24.79
N ARG A 80 -12.15 -3.84 -25.62
CA ARG A 80 -12.57 -4.02 -27.01
C ARG A 80 -12.83 -5.47 -27.39
#